data_AF-A0A367IJL2-F1
#
_entry.id   AF-A0A367IJL2-F1
#
_cell.length_a   1.000
_cell.length_b   1.000
_cell.length_c   1.000
_cell.angle_alpha   90.00
_cell.angle_beta   90.00
_cell.angle_gamma   90.00
#
_symmetry.space_group_name_H-M   'P 1'
#
loop_
_entity.id
_entity.type
_entity.pdbx_description
1 polymer ?
#
loop_
_entity_poly.entity_id
_entity_poly.type
_entity_poly.pdbx_seq_one_letter_code
_entity_poly.pdbx_strand_id
1 'polypeptide(L)'
;RGYVFPAGQREFLNERLEKMDPELFDIIENEKKRQKESVDLIPSENFTSRAVMDALGSVMQNKYSEGYPGARYYGGNEFIDMSENLCRKRALEAFDLDSDKWGVN
;
A
#
# COMPACT_ATOMS: atom_id res chain seq x y z
N ARG A 1 5.54 -25.76 -1.88
CA ARG A 1 5.18 -26.16 -3.26
C ARG A 1 5.19 -24.89 -4.10
N GLY A 2 6.22 -24.68 -4.92
CA GLY A 2 6.29 -23.48 -5.77
C GLY A 2 5.24 -23.55 -6.85
N TYR A 3 4.49 -22.48 -7.04
CA TYR A 3 3.61 -22.34 -8.20
C TYR A 3 4.47 -22.42 -9.47
N VAL A 4 4.29 -23.49 -10.25
CA VAL A 4 5.00 -23.66 -11.52
C VAL A 4 4.26 -22.82 -12.55
N PHE A 5 4.60 -21.55 -12.64
CA PHE A 5 4.18 -20.71 -13.75
C PHE A 5 4.99 -21.11 -15.00
N PRO A 6 4.37 -21.20 -16.19
CA PRO A 6 5.10 -21.25 -17.46
C PRO A 6 6.14 -20.12 -17.50
N ALA A 7 7.30 -20.36 -18.11
CA ALA A 7 8.44 -19.43 -18.07
C ALA A 7 8.06 -17.99 -18.45
N GLY A 8 7.26 -17.81 -19.51
CA GLY A 8 6.79 -16.49 -19.96
C GLY A 8 5.82 -15.80 -19.01
N GLN A 9 5.06 -16.54 -18.19
CA GLN A 9 4.16 -15.94 -17.20
C GLN A 9 4.94 -15.38 -15.99
N ARG A 10 6.02 -16.04 -15.59
CA ARG A 10 6.90 -15.51 -14.54
C ARG A 10 7.58 -14.22 -14.97
N GLU A 11 8.05 -14.17 -16.21
CA GLU A 11 8.66 -12.98 -16.80
C GLU A 11 7.67 -11.82 -16.84
N PHE A 12 6.48 -12.04 -17.41
CA PHE A 12 5.40 -11.06 -17.48
C PHE A 12 5.05 -10.43 -16.12
N LEU A 13 4.93 -11.24 -15.05
CA LEU A 13 4.55 -10.75 -13.72
C LEU A 13 5.64 -9.94 -13.00
N ASN A 14 6.91 -10.01 -13.45
CA ASN A 14 8.04 -9.32 -12.82
C ASN A 14 8.60 -8.18 -13.67
N GLU A 15 8.09 -7.98 -14.88
CA GLU A 15 8.56 -6.93 -15.77
C GLU A 15 8.10 -5.55 -15.27
N ARG A 16 8.89 -4.50 -15.55
CA ARG A 16 8.60 -3.14 -15.07
C ARG A 16 7.47 -2.49 -15.86
N LEU A 17 6.72 -1.60 -15.20
CA LEU A 17 5.64 -0.83 -15.83
C LEU A 17 6.08 -0.15 -17.14
N GLU A 18 7.24 0.50 -17.15
CA GLU A 18 7.84 1.15 -18.34
C GLU A 18 7.88 0.26 -19.58
N LYS A 19 8.11 -1.05 -19.41
CA LYS A 19 8.16 -2.00 -20.51
C LYS A 19 6.81 -2.67 -20.78
N MET A 20 6.05 -2.94 -19.71
CA MET A 20 4.76 -3.62 -19.79
C MET A 20 3.65 -2.74 -20.36
N ASP A 21 3.67 -1.47 -19.99
CA ASP A 21 2.70 -0.45 -20.38
C ASP A 21 3.41 0.92 -20.46
N PRO A 22 4.16 1.17 -21.56
CA PRO A 22 4.89 2.42 -21.76
C PRO A 22 3.96 3.63 -21.82
N GLU A 23 2.73 3.47 -22.32
CA GLU A 23 1.75 4.55 -22.41
C GLU A 23 1.34 5.02 -21.01
N LEU A 24 1.00 4.09 -20.11
CA LEU A 24 0.70 4.43 -18.72
C LEU A 24 1.91 4.99 -17.97
N PHE A 25 3.10 4.45 -18.23
CA PHE A 25 4.34 4.99 -17.66
C PHE A 25 4.55 6.45 -18.05
N ASP A 26 4.39 6.80 -19.32
CA ASP A 26 4.53 8.17 -19.82
C ASP A 26 3.48 9.12 -19.20
N ILE A 27 2.25 8.64 -19.00
CA ILE A 27 1.21 9.42 -18.30
C ILE A 27 1.65 9.75 -16.86
N ILE A 28 2.21 8.77 -16.13
CA ILE A 28 2.68 8.97 -14.76
C ILE A 28 3.87 9.93 -14.71
N GLU A 29 4.83 9.83 -15.63
CA GLU A 29 5.97 10.75 -15.68
C GLU A 29 5.55 12.19 -16.01
N ASN A 30 4.57 12.36 -16.91
CA ASN A 30 3.99 13.67 -17.19
C ASN A 30 3.28 14.27 -15.96
N GLU A 31 2.54 13.47 -15.18
CA GLU A 31 1.91 13.96 -13.93
C GLU A 31 2.95 14.31 -12.87
N LYS A 32 4.01 13.52 -12.71
CA LYS A 32 5.13 13.85 -11.81
C LYS A 32 5.76 15.20 -12.17
N LYS A 33 5.96 15.44 -13.47
CA LYS A 33 6.48 16.72 -13.97
C LYS A 33 5.52 17.86 -13.66
N ARG A 34 4.22 17.69 -13.94
CA ARG A 34 3.19 18.68 -13.63
C ARG A 34 3.20 19.05 -12.15
N GLN A 35 3.21 18.07 -11.25
CA GLN A 35 3.26 18.30 -9.79
C GLN A 35 4.52 19.08 -9.37
N LYS A 36 5.68 18.77 -9.95
CA LYS A 36 6.95 19.45 -9.65
C LYS A 36 6.99 20.89 -10.15
N GLU A 37 6.33 21.18 -11.26
CA GLU A 37 6.37 22.49 -11.93
C GLU A 37 5.17 23.38 -11.57
N SER A 38 4.20 22.86 -10.82
CA SER A 38 3.00 23.60 -10.40
C SER A 38 3.13 24.12 -8.97
N VAL A 39 2.59 25.32 -8.73
CA VAL A 39 2.26 25.75 -7.38
C VAL A 39 0.86 25.23 -7.06
N ASP A 40 0.80 24.19 -6.23
CA ASP A 40 -0.47 23.63 -5.78
C ASP A 40 -1.00 24.40 -4.56
N LEU A 41 -2.22 24.94 -4.70
CA LEU A 41 -2.91 25.73 -3.68
C LEU A 41 -4.20 25.06 -3.20
N ILE A 42 -4.41 23.80 -3.58
CA ILE A 42 -5.60 23.06 -3.16
C ILE A 42 -5.37 22.61 -1.71
N PRO A 43 -6.17 23.09 -0.73
CA PRO A 43 -5.86 22.91 0.69
C PRO A 43 -5.97 21.46 1.18
N SER A 44 -6.59 20.59 0.41
CA SER A 44 -6.74 19.17 0.71
C SER A 44 -5.73 18.27 -0.03
N GLU A 45 -5.01 18.80 -1.02
CA GLU A 45 -3.94 18.06 -1.70
C GLU A 45 -2.65 18.11 -0.87
N ASN A 46 -1.84 17.06 -0.99
CA ASN A 46 -0.57 16.96 -0.28
C ASN A 46 0.36 15.97 -0.99
N PHE A 47 1.66 16.11 -0.76
CA PHE A 47 2.68 15.19 -1.25
C PHE A 47 3.08 14.22 -0.15
N THR A 48 2.76 12.94 -0.34
CA THR A 48 3.15 11.91 0.63
C THR A 48 4.64 11.56 0.54
N SER A 49 5.17 10.95 1.59
CA SER A 49 6.57 10.53 1.63
C SER A 49 6.84 9.32 0.74
N ARG A 50 8.10 9.16 0.31
CA ARG A 50 8.55 7.97 -0.43
C ARG A 50 8.29 6.67 0.33
N ALA A 51 8.48 6.68 1.64
CA ALA A 51 8.26 5.51 2.50
C ALA A 51 6.80 5.04 2.48
N VAL A 52 5.82 5.95 2.43
CA VAL A 52 4.40 5.60 2.30
C VAL A 52 4.12 4.96 0.95
N MET A 53 4.69 5.49 -0.13
CA MET A 53 4.53 4.90 -1.47
C MET A 53 5.18 3.51 -1.58
N ASP A 54 6.36 3.31 -0.98
CA ASP A 54 7.03 2.00 -0.98
C ASP A 54 6.20 0.94 -0.26
N ALA A 55 5.51 1.30 0.84
CA ALA A 55 4.59 0.40 1.53
C ALA A 55 3.33 0.10 0.70
N LEU A 56 2.74 1.11 0.05
CA LEU A 56 1.54 0.97 -0.77
C LEU A 56 1.74 0.01 -1.95
N GLY A 57 2.90 0.09 -2.61
CA GLY A 57 3.26 -0.79 -3.74
C GLY A 57 3.83 -2.16 -3.32
N SER A 58 3.78 -2.52 -2.04
CA SER A 58 4.39 -3.75 -1.53
C SER A 58 3.53 -4.99 -1.76
N VAL A 59 4.08 -6.17 -1.44
CA VAL A 59 3.38 -7.46 -1.52
C VAL A 59 2.20 -7.60 -0.55
N MET A 60 2.02 -6.65 0.39
CA MET A 60 0.91 -6.65 1.35
C MET A 60 -0.46 -6.65 0.64
N GLN A 61 -0.54 -6.05 -0.55
CA GLN A 61 -1.74 -6.01 -1.39
C GLN A 61 -2.25 -7.40 -1.83
N ASN A 62 -1.40 -8.43 -1.79
CA ASN A 62 -1.75 -9.76 -2.26
C ASN A 62 -2.60 -10.55 -1.25
N LYS A 63 -2.72 -10.07 0.00
CA LYS A 63 -3.33 -10.86 1.07
C LYS A 63 -4.79 -10.49 1.30
N TYR A 64 -5.63 -11.51 1.28
CA TYR A 64 -7.04 -11.41 1.69
C TYR A 64 -7.17 -11.61 3.20
N SER A 65 -7.74 -10.63 3.92
CA SER A 65 -7.72 -10.57 5.39
C SER A 65 -9.06 -10.17 6.00
N GLU A 66 -10.18 -10.69 5.48
CA GLU A 66 -11.51 -10.43 6.07
C GLU A 66 -11.54 -10.80 7.56
N GLY A 67 -12.28 -9.99 8.34
CA GLY A 67 -12.32 -10.05 9.79
C GLY A 67 -11.33 -9.08 10.43
N TYR A 68 -11.10 -9.22 11.74
CA TYR A 68 -10.18 -8.38 12.51
C TYR A 68 -8.96 -9.19 12.99
N PRO A 69 -7.88 -8.53 13.43
CA PRO A 69 -6.73 -9.21 14.01
C PRO A 69 -7.13 -10.19 15.11
N GLY A 70 -6.62 -11.43 15.04
CA GLY A 70 -7.01 -12.51 15.94
C GLY A 70 -8.39 -13.15 15.69
N ALA A 71 -9.19 -12.59 14.78
CA ALA A 71 -10.53 -13.04 14.42
C ALA A 71 -10.76 -12.95 12.90
N ARG A 72 -9.83 -13.55 12.13
CA ARG A 72 -9.88 -13.59 10.66
C ARG A 72 -10.68 -14.79 10.17
N TYR A 73 -11.36 -14.62 9.04
CA TYR A 73 -12.05 -15.73 8.36
C TYR A 73 -11.07 -16.66 7.63
N TYR A 74 -9.89 -16.15 7.23
CA TYR A 74 -8.87 -16.92 6.51
C TYR A 74 -7.56 -16.99 7.28
N GLY A 75 -6.82 -18.08 7.05
CA GLY A 75 -5.48 -18.29 7.58
C GLY A 75 -4.39 -17.42 6.92
N GLY A 76 -3.18 -17.50 7.48
CA GLY A 76 -1.97 -16.87 6.94
C GLY A 76 -1.88 -15.35 7.13
N ASN A 77 -2.62 -14.79 8.08
CA ASN A 77 -2.69 -13.35 8.34
C ASN A 77 -1.76 -12.86 9.47
N GLU A 78 -0.83 -13.68 9.96
CA GLU A 78 0.06 -13.33 11.09
C GLU A 78 0.73 -11.96 10.91
N PHE A 79 1.34 -11.72 9.74
CA PHE A 79 2.01 -10.45 9.45
C PHE A 79 1.04 -9.30 9.10
N ILE A 80 -0.14 -9.62 8.58
CA ILE A 80 -1.19 -8.61 8.35
C ILE A 80 -1.74 -8.11 9.69
N ASP A 81 -1.99 -9.02 10.63
CA ASP A 81 -2.42 -8.69 11.98
C ASP A 81 -1.37 -7.85 12.72
N MET A 82 -0.08 -8.17 12.55
CA MET A 82 1.02 -7.32 13.06
C MET A 82 0.94 -5.90 12.50
N SER A 83 0.77 -5.76 11.18
CA SER A 83 0.68 -4.46 10.51
C SER A 83 -0.56 -3.67 10.96
N GLU A 84 -1.73 -4.31 11.02
CA GLU A 84 -2.98 -3.66 11.39
C GLU A 84 -2.98 -3.26 12.87
N ASN A 85 -2.51 -4.12 13.78
CA ASN A 85 -2.39 -3.75 15.19
C ASN A 85 -1.40 -2.60 15.40
N LEU A 86 -0.28 -2.58 14.66
CA LEU A 86 0.67 -1.46 14.70
C LEU A 86 0.03 -0.17 14.19
N CYS A 87 -0.75 -0.24 13.10
CA CYS A 87 -1.48 0.91 12.55
C CYS A 87 -2.48 1.47 13.57
N ARG A 88 -3.33 0.61 14.14
CA ARG A 88 -4.34 0.98 15.14
C ARG A 88 -3.70 1.62 16.38
N LYS A 89 -2.62 1.02 16.89
CA LYS A 89 -1.85 1.57 18.00
C LYS A 89 -1.31 2.97 17.68
N ARG A 90 -0.62 3.12 16.54
CA ARG A 90 -0.04 4.41 16.13
C ARG A 90 -1.09 5.48 15.83
N ALA A 91 -2.26 5.08 15.34
CA ALA A 91 -3.37 6.00 15.12
C ALA A 91 -3.84 6.61 16.44
N LEU A 92 -4.06 5.80 17.48
CA LEU A 92 -4.42 6.31 18.80
C LEU A 92 -3.31 7.19 19.39
N GLU A 93 -2.04 6.77 19.29
CA GLU A 93 -0.89 7.55 19.75
C GLU A 93 -0.78 8.90 19.05
N ALA A 94 -1.04 8.97 17.74
CA ALA A 94 -0.94 10.20 16.96
C ALA A 94 -1.96 11.29 17.37
N PHE A 95 -3.05 10.90 18.03
CA PHE A 95 -4.10 11.78 18.52
C PHE A 95 -4.16 11.84 20.06
N ASP A 96 -3.14 11.33 20.76
CA ASP A 96 -3.06 11.28 22.22
C ASP A 96 -4.28 10.61 22.88
N LEU A 97 -4.79 9.54 22.27
CA LEU A 97 -6.01 8.86 22.71
C LEU A 97 -5.72 7.69 23.65
N ASP A 98 -6.48 7.64 24.74
CA ASP A 98 -6.53 6.51 25.68
C ASP A 98 -7.24 5.31 25.04
N SER A 99 -6.53 4.19 24.89
CA SER A 99 -7.04 2.98 24.26
C SER A 99 -8.18 2.30 25.02
N ASP A 100 -8.34 2.59 26.32
CA ASP A 100 -9.48 2.07 27.09
C ASP A 100 -10.77 2.85 26.81
N LYS A 101 -10.66 4.03 26.18
CA LYS A 101 -11.79 4.91 25.86
C LYS A 101 -12.09 5.01 24.38
N TRP A 102 -11.08 4.79 23.54
CA TRP A 102 -11.17 4.99 22.09
C TRP A 102 -10.77 3.73 21.34
N GLY A 103 -11.65 3.35 20.40
CA GLY A 103 -11.33 2.40 19.35
C GLY A 103 -11.02 3.11 18.04
N VAL A 104 -10.33 2.40 17.15
CA VAL A 104 -10.07 2.84 15.77
C VAL A 104 -10.29 1.66 14.84
N ASN A 105 -10.85 1.97 13.67
CA ASN A 105 -11.03 1.08 12.54
C ASN A 105 -10.16 1.59 11.39
#